data_AF-A0A9W5VAX3-F1
#
_entry.id   AF-A0A9W5VAX3-F1
#
_cell.length_a   1.000
_cell.length_b   1.000
_cell.length_c   1.000
_cell.angle_alpha   90.00
_cell.angle_beta   90.00
_cell.angle_gamma   90.00
#
_symmetry.space_group_name_H-M   'P 1'
#
loop_
_entity.id
_entity.type
_entity.pdbx_description
1 polymer ?
#
loop_
_entity_poly.entity_id
_entity_poly.type
_entity_poly.pdbx_seq_one_letter_code
_entity_poly.pdbx_strand_id
1 'polypeptide(L)'
;MKTRSKITCASLALLIAGSSLLYITPTSIVKAEPTQNVSSSLQTSTQNDRTSVKKAMRDELQLGYPGILAKISKGGKTWSYSAGVADLKTKKPMKADFRFRIGSVTKTFIATVL
;
A
#
# COMPACT_ATOMS: atom_id res chain seq x y z
N MET A 1 -34.47 33.30 -17.96
CA MET A 1 -33.30 33.14 -18.88
C MET A 1 -32.15 32.58 -18.04
N LYS A 2 -31.82 31.27 -18.18
CA LYS A 2 -30.70 30.70 -18.98
C LYS A 2 -29.35 31.31 -18.57
N THR A 3 -28.34 30.54 -18.18
CA THR A 3 -27.75 29.49 -19.03
C THR A 3 -27.08 28.35 -18.24
N ARG A 4 -27.19 27.14 -18.80
CA ARG A 4 -26.44 25.93 -18.39
C ARG A 4 -25.07 25.94 -19.05
N SER A 5 -24.00 25.68 -18.29
CA SER A 5 -22.66 25.52 -18.85
C SER A 5 -22.48 24.12 -19.43
N LYS A 6 -22.11 24.04 -20.71
CA LYS A 6 -21.79 22.79 -21.41
C LYS A 6 -20.26 22.64 -21.47
N ILE A 7 -19.75 21.51 -21.00
CA ILE A 7 -18.33 21.17 -21.10
C ILE A 7 -18.14 20.42 -22.43
N THR A 8 -17.51 21.09 -23.39
CA THR A 8 -17.22 20.57 -24.73
C THR A 8 -15.94 19.72 -24.67
N CYS A 9 -16.03 18.44 -25.02
CA CYS A 9 -14.87 17.57 -25.23
C CYS A 9 -14.18 17.94 -26.56
N ALA A 10 -12.93 18.37 -26.49
CA ALA A 10 -12.10 18.58 -27.68
C ALA A 10 -11.15 17.39 -27.84
N SER A 11 -11.47 16.50 -28.78
CA SER A 11 -10.59 15.45 -29.29
C SER A 11 -9.59 16.06 -30.28
N LEU A 12 -8.28 15.93 -30.00
CA LEU A 12 -7.21 16.34 -30.89
C LEU A 12 -6.65 15.11 -31.60
N ALA A 13 -7.05 14.91 -32.86
CA ALA A 13 -6.43 13.96 -33.77
C ALA A 13 -5.31 14.67 -34.52
N LEU A 14 -4.08 14.12 -34.45
CA LEU A 14 -2.95 14.61 -35.23
C LEU A 14 -2.46 13.49 -36.15
N LEU A 15 -2.89 13.56 -37.41
CA LEU A 15 -2.31 12.86 -38.55
C LEU A 15 -1.17 13.73 -39.08
N ILE A 16 0.07 13.24 -39.03
CA ILE A 16 1.16 13.80 -39.85
C ILE A 16 1.72 12.68 -40.72
N ALA A 17 1.62 12.92 -42.02
CA ALA A 17 2.10 12.12 -43.12
C ALA A 17 3.64 12.01 -43.13
N GLY A 18 4.12 10.91 -43.69
CA GLY A 18 5.52 10.50 -43.62
C GLY A 18 6.51 11.31 -44.46
N SER A 19 7.78 11.00 -44.21
CA SER A 19 8.88 11.14 -45.16
C SER A 19 9.98 10.16 -44.75
N SER A 20 10.23 9.18 -45.61
CA SER A 20 11.39 8.29 -45.50
C SER A 20 12.66 9.10 -45.75
N LEU A 21 13.62 9.04 -44.82
CA LEU A 21 15.01 9.33 -45.14
C LEU A 21 15.92 8.41 -44.30
N LEU A 22 16.62 7.53 -45.01
CA LEU A 22 17.64 6.63 -44.49
C LEU A 22 18.81 7.43 -43.91
N TYR A 23 19.04 7.34 -42.61
CA TYR A 23 20.33 7.68 -41.99
C TYR A 23 20.67 6.70 -40.85
N ILE A 24 21.59 5.78 -41.18
CA ILE A 24 22.68 5.22 -40.36
C ILE A 24 22.41 5.09 -38.85
N THR A 25 22.21 3.85 -38.38
CA THR A 25 22.19 3.49 -36.96
C THR A 25 23.58 3.62 -36.32
N PRO A 26 23.79 4.37 -35.24
CA PRO A 26 24.88 4.06 -34.32
C PRO A 26 24.47 2.83 -33.50
N THR A 27 25.29 1.78 -33.55
CA THR A 27 25.19 0.63 -32.66
C THR A 27 25.30 1.11 -31.21
N SER A 28 24.18 1.29 -30.55
CA SER A 28 24.15 1.46 -29.10
C SER A 28 24.48 0.11 -28.50
N ILE A 29 25.73 -0.04 -28.04
CA ILE A 29 26.08 -1.10 -27.10
C ILE A 29 25.25 -0.83 -25.85
N VAL A 30 24.09 -1.47 -25.75
CA VAL A 30 23.36 -1.58 -24.49
C VAL A 30 24.22 -2.46 -23.60
N LYS A 31 25.04 -1.81 -22.77
CA LYS A 31 25.67 -2.47 -21.64
C LYS A 31 24.54 -2.93 -20.73
N ALA A 32 24.33 -4.24 -20.64
CA ALA A 32 23.39 -4.81 -19.69
C ALA A 32 23.82 -4.37 -18.28
N GLU A 33 23.09 -3.42 -17.70
CA GLU A 33 23.30 -2.95 -16.34
C GLU A 33 22.93 -4.09 -15.38
N PRO A 34 23.73 -4.36 -14.32
CA PRO A 34 23.51 -5.50 -13.46
C PRO A 34 22.12 -5.43 -12.82
N THR A 35 21.43 -6.57 -12.76
CA THR A 35 20.09 -6.77 -12.18
C THR A 35 20.05 -6.60 -10.65
N GLN A 36 20.83 -5.67 -10.07
CA GLN A 36 21.02 -5.51 -8.63
C GLN A 36 20.13 -4.41 -8.00
N ASN A 37 19.54 -3.48 -8.77
CA ASN A 37 18.77 -2.34 -8.24
C ASN A 37 17.29 -2.60 -7.91
N VAL A 38 16.70 -3.70 -8.41
CA VAL A 38 15.29 -4.02 -8.13
C VAL A 38 15.14 -4.61 -6.72
N SER A 39 16.14 -5.35 -6.24
CA SER A 39 16.08 -6.00 -4.93
C SER A 39 16.23 -4.99 -3.78
N SER A 40 17.12 -3.99 -3.94
CA SER A 40 17.36 -2.93 -2.96
C SER A 40 16.17 -1.97 -2.83
N SER A 41 15.52 -1.58 -3.95
CA SER A 41 14.31 -0.72 -3.91
C SER A 41 13.08 -1.42 -3.31
N LEU A 42 12.92 -2.72 -3.52
CA LEU A 42 11.87 -3.52 -2.86
C LEU A 42 12.12 -3.69 -1.36
N GLN A 43 13.39 -3.79 -0.95
CA GLN A 43 13.76 -3.88 0.46
C GLN A 43 13.52 -2.55 1.20
N THR A 44 13.89 -1.42 0.59
CA THR A 44 13.67 -0.09 1.20
C THR A 44 12.19 0.28 1.26
N SER A 45 11.39 -0.01 0.22
CA SER A 45 9.92 0.20 0.27
C SER A 45 9.25 -0.64 1.36
N THR A 46 9.58 -1.94 1.46
CA THR A 46 9.04 -2.80 2.53
C THR A 46 9.44 -2.30 3.92
N GLN A 47 10.64 -1.76 4.08
CA GLN A 47 11.10 -1.20 5.34
C GLN A 47 10.37 0.10 5.70
N ASN A 48 10.14 0.98 4.71
CA ASN A 48 9.36 2.21 4.87
C ASN A 48 7.88 1.90 5.23
N ASP A 49 7.30 0.85 4.63
CA ASP A 49 5.95 0.41 4.98
C ASP A 49 5.87 -0.09 6.43
N ARG A 50 6.91 -0.75 6.93
CA ARG A 50 6.94 -1.21 8.34
C ARG A 50 7.03 -0.04 9.32
N THR A 51 7.80 0.99 8.98
CA THR A 51 7.94 2.16 9.86
C THR A 51 6.67 2.99 9.87
N SER A 52 5.96 3.11 8.74
CA SER A 52 4.68 3.81 8.65
C SER A 52 3.58 3.12 9.47
N VAL A 53 3.48 1.78 9.41
CA VAL A 53 2.53 1.01 10.24
C VAL A 53 2.80 1.22 11.73
N LYS A 54 4.07 1.13 12.16
CA LYS A 54 4.44 1.39 13.56
C LYS A 54 4.12 2.82 13.99
N LYS A 55 4.28 3.81 13.09
CA LYS A 55 3.91 5.20 13.38
C LYS A 55 2.40 5.32 13.57
N ALA A 56 1.61 4.82 12.64
CA ALA A 56 0.14 4.86 12.74
C ALA A 56 -0.36 4.22 14.05
N MET A 57 0.20 3.08 14.46
CA MET A 57 -0.16 2.46 15.74
C MET A 57 0.17 3.35 16.95
N ARG A 58 1.30 4.07 16.92
CA ARG A 58 1.61 5.02 18.00
C ARG A 58 0.65 6.20 18.01
N ASP A 59 0.30 6.73 16.84
CA ASP A 59 -0.64 7.85 16.71
C ASP A 59 -2.01 7.47 17.28
N GLU A 60 -2.49 6.24 17.02
CA GLU A 60 -3.72 5.71 17.62
C GLU A 60 -3.64 5.57 19.15
N LEU A 61 -2.51 5.14 19.71
CA LEU A 61 -2.36 5.13 21.17
C LEU A 61 -2.51 6.53 21.80
N GLN A 62 -2.12 7.60 21.08
CA GLN A 62 -2.31 8.98 21.53
C GLN A 62 -3.79 9.40 21.55
N LEU A 63 -4.66 8.71 20.81
CA LEU A 63 -6.11 8.93 20.82
C LEU A 63 -6.82 8.26 22.02
N GLY A 64 -6.07 7.58 22.90
CA GLY A 64 -6.60 6.98 24.13
C GLY A 64 -6.92 5.49 24.04
N TYR A 65 -6.56 4.82 22.93
CA TYR A 65 -6.66 3.36 22.86
C TYR A 65 -5.58 2.71 23.75
N PRO A 66 -5.93 1.74 24.62
CA PRO A 66 -4.98 1.15 25.56
C PRO A 66 -3.90 0.29 24.87
N GLY A 67 -4.26 -0.38 23.79
CA GLY A 67 -3.37 -1.25 23.05
C GLY A 67 -3.94 -1.67 21.70
N ILE A 68 -3.04 -2.00 20.78
CA ILE A 68 -3.36 -2.31 19.38
C ILE A 68 -2.50 -3.49 18.94
N LEU A 69 -3.08 -4.38 18.15
CA LEU A 69 -2.36 -5.42 17.43
C LEU A 69 -2.77 -5.40 15.96
N ALA A 70 -1.84 -5.77 15.08
CA ALA A 70 -2.08 -5.88 13.65
C ALA A 70 -1.23 -7.00 13.06
N LYS A 71 -1.73 -7.65 12.01
CA LYS A 71 -0.99 -8.64 11.23
C LYS A 71 -1.24 -8.41 9.76
N ILE A 72 -0.17 -8.35 8.97
CA ILE A 72 -0.22 -8.14 7.52
C ILE A 72 0.38 -9.38 6.85
N SER A 73 -0.35 -9.98 5.91
CA SER A 73 0.15 -11.06 5.07
C SER A 73 0.16 -10.60 3.61
N LYS A 74 1.34 -10.54 2.98
CA LYS A 74 1.51 -10.12 1.58
C LYS A 74 2.72 -10.83 0.96
N GLY A 75 2.55 -11.39 -0.23
CA GLY A 75 3.63 -12.04 -0.98
C GLY A 75 4.30 -13.20 -0.22
N GLY A 76 3.51 -14.04 0.47
CA GLY A 76 4.01 -15.16 1.27
C GLY A 76 4.73 -14.77 2.57
N LYS A 77 4.83 -13.47 2.88
CA LYS A 77 5.45 -12.95 4.10
C LYS A 77 4.39 -12.44 5.05
N THR A 78 4.61 -12.64 6.35
CA THR A 78 3.75 -12.14 7.40
C THR A 78 4.51 -11.23 8.35
N TRP A 79 3.91 -10.09 8.68
CA TRP A 79 4.41 -9.15 9.68
C TRP A 79 3.39 -8.99 10.78
N SER A 80 3.84 -9.03 12.02
CA SER A 80 3.01 -8.84 13.20
C SER A 80 3.46 -7.59 13.95
N TYR A 81 2.49 -6.83 14.45
CA TYR A 81 2.72 -5.59 15.19
C TYR A 81 1.86 -5.60 16.44
N SER A 82 2.40 -5.07 17.54
CA SER A 82 1.66 -4.77 18.75
C SER A 82 2.21 -3.51 19.40
N ALA A 83 1.34 -2.75 20.06
CA ALA A 83 1.71 -1.56 20.82
C ALA A 83 0.75 -1.37 22.00
N GLY A 84 1.23 -0.75 23.08
CA GLY A 84 0.44 -0.49 24.28
C GLY A 84 0.24 -1.71 25.19
N VAL A 85 -0.83 -1.68 25.98
CA VAL A 85 -1.16 -2.69 26.99
C VAL A 85 -2.51 -3.36 26.68
N ALA A 86 -2.62 -4.63 27.04
CA ALA A 86 -3.87 -5.40 26.95
C ALA A 86 -4.75 -5.25 28.21
N ASP A 87 -4.17 -4.77 29.32
CA ASP A 87 -4.87 -4.60 30.59
C ASP A 87 -4.34 -3.35 31.30
N LEU A 88 -5.25 -2.42 31.62
CA LEU A 88 -4.93 -1.15 32.27
C LEU A 88 -4.57 -1.29 33.75
N LYS A 89 -5.08 -2.31 34.43
CA LYS A 89 -4.82 -2.59 35.84
C LYS A 89 -3.49 -3.29 36.02
N THR A 90 -3.29 -4.41 35.32
CA THR A 90 -2.07 -5.23 35.44
C THR A 90 -0.91 -4.70 34.61
N LYS A 91 -1.16 -3.72 33.73
CA LYS A 91 -0.21 -3.20 32.74
C LYS A 91 0.36 -4.28 31.83
N LYS A 92 -0.36 -5.39 31.65
CA LYS A 92 0.05 -6.51 30.79
C LYS A 92 0.30 -5.99 29.36
N PRO A 93 1.48 -6.22 28.78
CA PRO A 93 1.78 -5.76 27.41
C PRO A 93 0.85 -6.38 26.37
N MET A 94 0.53 -5.61 25.32
CA MET A 94 -0.19 -6.12 24.16
C MET A 94 0.69 -7.08 23.34
N LYS A 95 0.12 -8.22 22.91
CA LYS A 95 0.78 -9.20 22.03
C LYS A 95 -0.01 -9.40 20.75
N ALA A 96 0.70 -9.66 19.65
CA ALA A 96 0.10 -9.76 18.32
C ALA A 96 -0.71 -11.05 18.06
N ASP A 97 -0.67 -12.00 18.99
CA ASP A 97 -1.35 -13.30 18.95
C ASP A 97 -2.55 -13.39 19.91
N PHE A 98 -2.91 -12.28 20.58
CA PHE A 98 -4.08 -12.26 21.44
C PHE A 98 -5.39 -12.38 20.66
N ARG A 99 -6.35 -13.07 21.27
CA ARG A 99 -7.73 -13.21 20.79
C ARG A 99 -8.54 -11.99 21.20
N PHE A 100 -9.42 -11.53 20.32
CA PHE A 100 -10.33 -10.42 20.57
C PHE A 100 -11.69 -10.70 19.94
N ARG A 101 -12.71 -9.97 20.40
CA ARG A 101 -14.06 -10.05 19.83
C ARG A 101 -14.08 -9.28 18.51
N ILE A 102 -14.46 -9.95 17.43
CA ILE A 102 -14.38 -9.40 16.06
C ILE A 102 -15.60 -8.56 15.66
N GLY A 103 -16.63 -8.48 16.51
CA GLY A 103 -17.82 -7.65 16.27
C GLY A 103 -18.52 -7.98 14.94
N SER A 104 -18.82 -6.96 14.14
CA SER A 104 -19.53 -7.13 12.86
C SER A 104 -18.79 -7.95 11.81
N VAL A 105 -17.50 -8.25 11.98
CA VAL A 105 -16.79 -9.19 11.10
C VAL A 105 -17.45 -10.57 11.11
N THR A 106 -18.12 -10.97 12.21
CA THR A 106 -18.91 -12.21 12.26
C THR A 106 -19.96 -12.31 11.13
N LYS A 107 -20.45 -11.18 10.58
CA LYS A 107 -21.42 -11.19 9.49
C LYS A 107 -20.88 -11.89 8.23
N THR A 108 -19.59 -11.78 7.94
CA THR A 108 -19.00 -12.45 6.77
C THR A 108 -18.99 -13.97 6.93
N PHE A 109 -18.79 -14.46 8.15
CA PHE A 109 -18.88 -15.89 8.46
C PHE A 109 -20.30 -16.39 8.27
N ILE A 110 -21.31 -15.66 8.75
CA ILE A 110 -22.72 -16.00 8.54
C ILE A 110 -23.05 -16.03 7.04
N ALA A 111 -22.66 -15.00 6.29
CA ALA A 111 -22.89 -14.91 4.86
C ALA A 111 -22.15 -15.97 4.02
N THR A 112 -21.12 -16.61 4.58
CA THR A 112 -20.40 -17.70 3.89
C THR A 112 -21.09 -19.05 4.10
N VAL A 113 -21.78 -19.22 5.23
CA VAL A 113 -22.45 -20.48 5.58
C VAL A 113 -23.88 -20.55 5.04
N LEU A 114 -24.58 -19.42 5.00
CA LEU A 114 -25.92 -19.30 4.40
C LEU A 114 -25.82 -19.15 2.89
#